data_AF-A0A937IKZ4-F1
#
_entry.id   AF-A0A937IKZ4-F1
#
_cell.length_a   1.000
_cell.length_b   1.000
_cell.length_c   1.000
_cell.angle_alpha   90.00
_cell.angle_beta   90.00
_cell.angle_gamma   90.00
#
_symmetry.space_group_name_H-M   'P 1'
#
loop_
_entity.id
_entity.type
_entity.pdbx_description
1 polymer ?
#
loop_
_entity_poly.entity_id
_entity_poly.type
_entity_poly.pdbx_seq_one_letter_code
_entity_poly.pdbx_strand_id
1 'polypeptide(L)' 'ELQKSKMIVVEGTLYPLLNRLKGSNYVDYSWKESKQGPPRKYYVLTKEGEEHLKDLHLSWVEVDKAVKKIINTKK' A
#
# COMPACT_ATOMS: atom_id res chain seq x y z
N GLU A 1 -7.03 6.15 9.22
CA GLU A 1 -5.62 6.12 8.78
C GLU A 1 -5.39 6.87 7.46
N LEU A 2 -5.77 6.35 6.28
CA LEU A 2 -5.42 6.98 4.98
C LEU A 2 -5.99 8.39 4.72
N GLN A 3 -7.16 8.73 5.26
CA GLN A 3 -7.69 10.10 5.16
C GLN A 3 -6.86 11.12 5.97
N LYS A 4 -6.15 10.67 7.02
CA LYS A 4 -5.32 11.54 7.85
C LYS A 4 -3.99 11.89 7.16
N SER A 5 -3.52 11.06 6.23
CA SER A 5 -2.25 11.27 5.51
C SER A 5 -2.36 12.19 4.28
N LYS A 6 -3.48 12.92 4.11
CA LYS A 6 -3.76 13.80 2.95
C LYS A 6 -3.58 13.11 1.58
N MET A 7 -3.68 11.78 1.53
CA MET A 7 -3.66 11.05 0.27
C MET A 7 -5.05 11.09 -0.36
N ILE A 8 -5.14 11.63 -1.58
CA ILE A 8 -6.36 11.54 -2.39
C ILE A 8 -6.45 10.11 -2.92
N VAL A 9 -7.18 9.25 -2.20
CA VAL A 9 -7.55 7.93 -2.68
C VAL A 9 -9.00 8.03 -3.15
N VAL A 10 -9.21 8.01 -4.46
CA VAL A 10 -10.56 7.94 -5.04
C VAL A 10 -11.06 6.50 -4.85
N GLU A 11 -12.29 6.30 -4.36
CA GLU A 11 -12.84 4.95 -4.08
C GLU A 11 -12.71 4.00 -5.29
N GLY A 12 -12.86 4.51 -6.52
CA GLY A 12 -12.69 3.73 -7.76
C GLY A 12 -11.27 3.23 -8.04
N THR A 13 -10.25 3.70 -7.33
CA THR A 13 -8.84 3.33 -7.58
C THR A 13 -8.33 2.20 -6.67
N LEU A 14 -9.06 1.90 -5.59
CA LEU A 14 -8.62 0.91 -4.60
C LEU A 14 -8.68 -0.52 -5.15
N TYR A 15 -9.79 -0.90 -5.77
CA TYR A 15 -9.95 -2.27 -6.32
C TYR A 15 -8.97 -2.59 -7.45
N PRO A 16 -8.75 -1.71 -8.44
CA PRO A 16 -7.69 -1.92 -9.43
C PRO A 16 -6.30 -2.05 -8.80
N LEU A 17 -6.00 -1.30 -7.75
CA LEU A 17 -4.73 -1.43 -7.03
C LEU A 17 -4.61 -2.79 -6.34
N LEU A 18 -5.62 -3.21 -5.58
CA LEU A 18 -5.63 -4.52 -4.91
C LEU A 18 -5.54 -5.67 -5.92
N ASN A 19 -6.21 -5.56 -7.08
CA ASN A 19 -6.11 -6.54 -8.14
C ASN A 19 -4.71 -6.62 -8.73
N ARG A 20 -4.03 -5.48 -8.94
CA ARG A 20 -2.63 -5.47 -9.39
C ARG A 20 -1.71 -6.11 -8.36
N LEU A 21 -1.83 -5.74 -7.09
CA LEU A 21 -1.04 -6.34 -6.01
C LEU A 21 -1.28 -7.85 -5.90
N LYS A 22 -2.51 -8.32 -6.12
CA LYS A 22 -2.82 -9.75 -6.16
C LYS A 22 -2.21 -10.43 -7.39
N GLY A 23 -2.27 -9.78 -8.55
CA GLY A 23 -1.64 -10.27 -9.78
C GLY A 23 -0.12 -10.40 -9.68
N SER A 24 0.52 -9.53 -8.89
CA SER A 24 1.95 -9.60 -8.55
C SER A 24 2.27 -10.54 -7.39
N ASN A 25 1.29 -11.27 -6.85
CA ASN A 25 1.45 -12.16 -5.70
C ASN A 25 1.94 -11.47 -4.40
N TYR A 26 1.70 -10.17 -4.24
CA TYR A 26 2.08 -9.43 -3.01
C TYR A 26 0.98 -9.43 -1.95
N VAL A 27 -0.25 -9.67 -2.35
CA VAL A 27 -1.36 -9.85 -1.41
C VAL A 27 -2.13 -11.10 -1.76
N ASP A 28 -2.75 -11.69 -0.76
CA ASP A 28 -3.81 -12.68 -0.93
C ASP A 28 -5.11 -12.19 -0.27
N TYR A 29 -6.22 -12.90 -0.50
CA TYR A 29 -7.47 -12.60 0.18
C TYR A 29 -8.18 -13.85 0.68
N SER A 30 -8.90 -13.68 1.79
CA SER A 30 -9.88 -14.64 2.29
C SER A 30 -11.27 -14.02 2.29
N TRP A 31 -12.28 -14.83 2.00
CA TRP A 31 -13.66 -14.45 2.23
C TRP A 31 -13.97 -14.60 3.71
N LYS A 32 -14.46 -13.54 4.33
CA LYS A 32 -15.03 -13.60 5.67
C LYS A 32 -16.51 -13.26 5.60
N GLU A 33 -17.31 -14.10 6.23
CA GLU A 33 -18.72 -13.81 6.43
C GLU A 33 -18.88 -12.54 7.26
N SER A 34 -19.80 -11.70 6.82
CA SER A 34 -20.17 -10.49 7.54
C SER A 34 -21.29 -10.83 8.51
N LYS A 35 -21.24 -10.31 9.74
CA LYS A 35 -22.35 -10.47 10.71
C LYS A 35 -23.68 -9.93 10.18
N GLN A 36 -23.62 -8.97 9.25
CA GLN A 36 -24.77 -8.47 8.49
C GLN A 36 -24.33 -8.15 7.05
N GLY A 37 -24.99 -8.72 6.05
CA GLY A 37 -24.76 -8.43 4.63
C GLY A 37 -23.78 -9.37 3.91
N PRO A 38 -23.38 -9.02 2.66
CA PRO A 38 -22.60 -9.90 1.80
C PRO A 38 -21.19 -10.18 2.36
N PRO A 39 -20.57 -11.32 1.96
CA PRO A 39 -19.23 -11.66 2.40
C PRO A 39 -18.21 -10.61 1.95
N ARG A 40 -17.21 -10.35 2.78
CA ARG A 40 -16.17 -9.35 2.52
C ARG A 40 -14.84 -10.03 2.24
N LYS A 41 -14.09 -9.51 1.26
CA LYS A 41 -12.70 -9.91 1.03
C LYS A 41 -11.80 -9.20 2.03
N TYR A 42 -11.06 -9.97 2.82
CA TYR A 42 -9.99 -9.47 3.67
C TYR A 42 -8.66 -9.80 3.03
N TYR A 43 -7.91 -8.76 2.67
CA TYR A 43 -6.60 -8.88 2.05
C TYR A 43 -5.51 -8.97 3.12
N VAL A 44 -4.50 -9.79 2.86
CA VAL A 44 -3.32 -9.97 3.70
C VAL A 44 -2.07 -9.91 2.80
N LEU A 45 -0.93 -9.48 3.34
CA LEU A 45 0.33 -9.60 2.62
C LEU A 45 0.72 -11.07 2.53
N THR A 46 1.28 -11.46 1.39
CA THR A 46 2.04 -12.70 1.26
C THR A 46 3.46 -12.49 1.79
N LYS A 47 4.25 -13.57 1.90
CA LYS A 47 5.66 -13.46 2.26
C LYS A 47 6.43 -12.59 1.25
N GLU A 48 6.16 -12.78 -0.03
CA GLU A 48 6.74 -11.98 -1.11
C GLU A 48 6.31 -10.52 -1.03
N GLY A 49 5.06 -10.27 -0.61
CA GLY A 49 4.55 -8.92 -0.36
C GLY A 49 5.23 -8.21 0.80
N GLU A 50 5.53 -8.93 1.88
CA GLU A 50 6.27 -8.38 3.02
C GLU A 50 7.72 -8.04 2.65
N GLU A 51 8.39 -8.92 1.91
CA GLU A 51 9.74 -8.69 1.40
C GLU A 51 9.77 -7.48 0.45
N HIS A 52 8.82 -7.42 -0.50
CA HIS A 52 8.72 -6.29 -1.42
C HIS A 52 8.41 -4.97 -0.70
N LEU A 53 7.53 -5.00 0.31
CA LEU A 53 7.22 -3.82 1.12
C LEU A 53 8.47 -3.28 1.85
N LYS A 54 9.31 -4.18 2.37
CA LYS A 54 10.57 -3.81 3.01
C LYS A 54 11.52 -3.11 2.03
N ASP A 55 11.69 -3.66 0.83
CA ASP A 55 12.55 -3.08 -0.19
C ASP A 55 12.03 -1.73 -0.69
N LEU A 56 10.71 -1.61 -0.85
CA LEU A 56 10.05 -0.36 -1.22
C LEU A 56 10.26 0.70 -0.13
N HIS A 57 10.16 0.32 1.14
CA HIS A 57 10.40 1.23 2.26
C HIS A 57 11.84 1.74 2.28
N LEU A 58 12.83 0.86 2.10
CA LEU A 58 14.24 1.25 2.01
C LEU A 58 14.47 2.22 0.84
N SER A 59 13.93 1.90 -0.33
CA SER A 59 14.02 2.77 -1.52
C SER A 59 13.40 4.15 -1.26
N TRP A 60 12.24 4.19 -0.60
CA TRP A 60 11.58 5.44 -0.23
C TRP A 60 12.41 6.28 0.72
N VAL A 61 13.05 5.67 1.73
CA VAL A 61 13.93 6.36 2.67
C VAL A 61 15.09 7.04 1.95
N GLU A 62 15.68 6.40 0.94
CA GLU A 62 16.76 7.00 0.16
C GLU A 62 16.28 8.19 -0.68
N VAL A 63 15.10 8.08 -1.30
CA VAL A 63 14.48 9.20 -2.03
C VAL A 63 14.18 10.37 -1.10
N ASP A 64 13.58 10.12 0.06
CA ASP A 64 13.27 11.15 1.07
C ASP A 64 14.53 11.87 1.54
N LYS A 65 15.61 11.13 1.84
CA LYS A 65 16.92 11.71 2.20
C LYS A 65 17.45 12.60 1.10
N ALA A 66 17.42 12.14 -0.16
CA ALA A 66 17.92 12.91 -1.30
C ALA A 66 17.13 14.22 -1.49
N VAL A 67 15.80 14.15 -1.43
CA VAL A 67 14.92 15.32 -1.54
C VAL A 67 15.18 16.30 -0.40
N LYS A 68 15.26 15.83 0.85
CA LYS A 68 15.58 16.67 2.01
C LYS A 68 16.93 17.36 1.88
N LYS A 69 17.94 16.66 1.36
CA LYS A 69 19.25 17.25 1.09
C LYS A 69 19.13 18.40 0.08
N ILE A 70 18.45 18.18 -1.04
CA ILE A 70 18.27 19.22 -2.08
C ILE A 70 17.55 20.44 -1.50
N ILE A 71 16.47 20.23 -0.75
CA ILE A 71 15.69 21.32 -0.14
C ILE A 71 16.54 22.11 0.87
N ASN A 72 17.34 21.42 1.71
CA ASN A 72 18.16 22.06 2.74
C ASN A 72 19.47 22.67 2.21
N THR A 73 19.87 22.38 0.97
CA THR A 73 21.10 22.93 0.36
C THR A 73 20.90 24.37 -0.15
N LYS A 74 19.67 24.88 -0.22
CA LYS A 74 19.36 26.26 -0.63
C LYS A 74 19.24 27.26 0.54
N LYS A 75 20.09 27.14 1.57
CA LYS A 75 20.27 28.18 2.60
C LYS A 75 21.68 28.75 2.53
#